data_AF-A0A7X8YRJ3-F1
#
_entry.id   AF-A0A7X8YRJ3-F1
#
_cell.length_a   1.000
_cell.length_b   1.000
_cell.length_c   1.000
_cell.angle_alpha   90.00
_cell.angle_beta   90.00
_cell.angle_gamma   90.00
#
_symmetry.space_group_name_H-M   'P 1'
#
loop_
_entity.id
_entity.type
_entity.pdbx_description
1 polymer ?
#
loop_
_entity_poly.entity_id
_entity_poly.type
_entity_poly.pdbx_seq_one_letter_code
_entity_poly.pdbx_strand_id
1 'polypeptide(L)'
;MKCQKCGYALPDDSEFCQYCGSKLYVADENIAVPDIPIAELPDSADVQQPSQESSTASDIEDALPPQKESESASSAAVPENHDTAPTLDISGLKATPNETPVDNHKKKFCKFCGGLIDTDTKKCSSCGKQFFRFPKRIVGIIALLIVFVALTGLNIYQYVSNDATISDLEQQIEARDSTISTQGSTIATQKSKIAGLEDKAEYYDEICSFLSRGNIGYAADNFKSSDSIILVRKGETNRKFTLTAYWSNGGTVSTSYSSFLVAGVSFDNDNWSRSTTMTINPRAEGINVITFTNDVDSKTFKIMIIVTE
;
A
#
# COMPACT_ATOMS: atom_id res chain seq x y z
N MET A 1 28.88 -49.22 1.95
CA MET A 1 27.89 -48.88 0.90
C MET A 1 28.23 -47.53 0.26
N LYS A 2 27.56 -47.10 -0.82
CA LYS A 2 27.71 -45.73 -1.36
C LYS A 2 26.43 -44.94 -1.12
N CYS A 3 26.56 -43.66 -0.78
CA CYS A 3 25.41 -42.77 -0.66
C CYS A 3 24.69 -42.64 -2.01
N GLN A 4 23.38 -42.91 -2.03
CA GLN A 4 22.55 -42.81 -3.23
C GLN A 4 22.40 -41.37 -3.74
N LYS A 5 22.64 -40.37 -2.88
CA LYS A 5 22.50 -38.94 -3.21
C LYS A 5 23.81 -38.30 -3.69
N CYS A 6 24.94 -38.55 -3.01
CA CYS A 6 26.21 -37.87 -3.29
C CYS A 6 27.35 -38.80 -3.73
N GLY A 7 27.15 -40.12 -3.72
CA GLY A 7 28.12 -41.09 -4.26
C GLY A 7 29.32 -41.42 -3.36
N TYR A 8 29.50 -40.74 -2.22
CA TYR A 8 30.58 -41.03 -1.27
C TYR A 8 30.43 -42.41 -0.64
N ALA A 9 31.57 -43.07 -0.40
CA ALA A 9 31.63 -44.34 0.30
C ALA A 9 31.36 -44.13 1.79
N LEU A 10 30.53 -45.00 2.36
CA LEU A 10 30.09 -44.97 3.75
C LEU A 10 30.27 -46.36 4.38
N PRO A 11 30.49 -46.43 5.70
CA PRO A 11 30.35 -47.65 6.47
C PRO A 11 28.98 -48.33 6.22
N ASP A 12 28.94 -49.67 6.28
CA ASP A 12 27.73 -50.45 5.97
C ASP A 12 26.62 -50.32 7.03
N ASP A 13 26.95 -49.85 8.22
CA ASP A 13 26.04 -49.59 9.35
C ASP A 13 25.55 -48.13 9.42
N SER A 14 25.85 -47.31 8.40
CA SER A 14 25.47 -45.90 8.39
C SER A 14 23.97 -45.72 8.09
N GLU A 15 23.20 -45.19 9.04
CA GLU A 15 21.79 -44.81 8.82
C GLU A 15 21.65 -43.50 8.00
N PHE A 16 22.67 -42.65 8.05
CA PHE A 16 22.71 -41.35 7.37
C PHE A 16 24.06 -41.10 6.73
N CYS A 17 24.08 -40.39 5.60
CA CYS A 17 25.32 -39.99 4.95
C CYS A 17 26.03 -38.89 5.75
N GLN A 18 27.20 -39.19 6.31
CA GLN A 18 28.03 -38.21 7.04
C GLN A 18 28.51 -37.03 6.19
N TYR A 19 28.44 -37.13 4.85
CA TYR A 19 28.90 -36.09 3.92
C TYR A 19 27.78 -35.15 3.43
N CYS A 20 26.53 -35.64 3.32
CA CYS A 20 25.43 -34.82 2.77
C CYS A 20 24.11 -34.92 3.56
N GLY A 21 24.10 -35.62 4.70
CA GLY A 21 22.96 -35.70 5.62
C GLY A 21 21.75 -36.51 5.11
N SER A 22 21.81 -37.10 3.92
CA SER A 22 20.68 -37.90 3.41
C SER A 22 20.55 -39.21 4.19
N LYS A 23 19.32 -39.53 4.61
CA LYS A 23 18.97 -40.84 5.16
C LYS A 23 19.27 -41.94 4.12
N LEU A 24 19.94 -42.99 4.56
CA LEU A 24 20.23 -44.14 3.71
C LEU A 24 19.10 -45.15 3.86
N TYR A 25 18.55 -45.59 2.74
CA TYR A 25 17.59 -46.69 2.74
C TYR A 25 18.38 -47.99 2.64
N VAL A 26 18.49 -48.69 3.75
CA VAL A 26 18.95 -50.08 3.77
C VAL A 26 17.72 -50.91 3.41
N ALA A 27 17.80 -51.67 2.33
CA ALA A 27 16.76 -52.60 1.97
C ALA A 27 16.83 -53.79 2.94
N ASP A 28 15.98 -53.80 3.97
CA ASP A 28 15.81 -54.97 4.83
C ASP A 28 15.18 -56.10 4.02
N GLU A 29 15.94 -57.17 3.78
CA GLU A 29 15.37 -58.47 3.46
C GLU A 29 14.64 -59.00 4.71
N ASN A 30 13.32 -59.16 4.59
CA ASN A 30 12.37 -59.76 5.54
C ASN A 30 11.50 -58.81 6.37
N ILE A 31 10.52 -58.17 5.75
CA ILE A 31 9.17 -58.00 6.36
C ILE A 31 8.09 -58.23 5.28
N ALA A 32 7.16 -59.13 5.59
CA ALA A 32 6.00 -59.48 4.78
C ALA A 32 5.03 -58.30 4.58
N VAL A 33 4.51 -58.19 3.35
CA VAL A 33 3.59 -57.16 2.85
C VAL A 33 2.17 -57.37 3.39
N PRO A 34 1.48 -56.34 3.92
CA PRO A 34 0.03 -56.25 3.82
C PRO A 34 -0.37 -55.37 2.64
N ASP A 35 -1.22 -55.90 1.77
CA ASP A 35 -1.82 -55.22 0.61
C ASP A 35 -2.59 -53.96 1.03
N ILE A 36 -2.27 -52.83 0.39
CA ILE A 36 -3.12 -51.63 0.35
C ILE A 36 -3.35 -51.26 -1.13
N PRO A 37 -4.59 -50.99 -1.58
CA PRO A 37 -4.89 -50.80 -3.00
C PRO A 37 -4.34 -49.49 -3.55
N ILE A 38 -3.71 -49.56 -4.71
CA ILE A 38 -3.24 -48.43 -5.52
C ILE A 38 -4.44 -47.85 -6.29
N ALA A 39 -4.69 -46.55 -6.14
CA ALA A 39 -5.56 -45.79 -7.04
C ALA A 39 -4.70 -45.10 -8.11
N GLU A 40 -5.05 -45.31 -9.37
CA GLU A 40 -4.36 -44.84 -10.58
C GLU A 40 -4.64 -43.33 -10.87
N LEU A 41 -3.55 -42.58 -11.08
CA LEU A 41 -3.20 -41.60 -12.16
C LEU A 41 -4.31 -40.81 -12.91
N PRO A 42 -4.07 -39.55 -13.35
CA PRO A 42 -3.11 -39.21 -14.43
C PRO A 42 -2.32 -37.90 -14.18
N ASP A 43 -1.08 -37.72 -14.63
CA ASP A 43 -0.53 -37.59 -16.00
C ASP A 43 -1.07 -36.42 -16.85
N SER A 44 -0.20 -35.94 -17.71
CA SER A 44 0.12 -34.55 -18.05
C SER A 44 -0.43 -34.05 -19.40
N ALA A 45 -0.70 -32.74 -19.53
CA ALA A 45 -0.67 -31.91 -20.76
C ALA A 45 -1.06 -30.46 -20.40
N ASP A 46 -0.16 -29.46 -20.45
CA ASP A 46 0.25 -28.63 -21.61
C ASP A 46 -0.64 -27.40 -21.83
N VAL A 47 -0.15 -26.18 -21.55
CA VAL A 47 -0.44 -24.93 -22.31
C VAL A 47 0.71 -23.92 -22.16
N GLN A 48 1.09 -23.37 -23.31
CA GLN A 48 2.19 -22.49 -23.70
C GLN A 48 2.53 -21.22 -22.88
N GLN A 49 3.83 -20.88 -22.97
CA GLN A 49 4.46 -19.56 -22.80
C GLN A 49 4.34 -18.68 -24.07
N PRO A 50 4.30 -17.33 -23.94
CA PRO A 50 5.28 -16.45 -24.62
C PRO A 50 5.82 -15.36 -23.67
N SER A 51 7.13 -15.29 -23.38
CA SER A 51 8.22 -14.60 -24.09
C SER A 51 8.52 -13.17 -23.58
N GLN A 52 9.81 -12.87 -23.50
CA GLN A 52 10.49 -11.86 -22.67
C GLN A 52 10.61 -10.44 -23.28
N GLU A 53 11.23 -9.56 -22.47
CA GLU A 53 12.11 -8.39 -22.79
C GLU A 53 11.52 -7.04 -22.32
N SER A 54 12.24 -6.04 -21.82
CA SER A 54 13.63 -5.80 -21.38
C SER A 54 13.68 -4.31 -20.91
N SER A 55 14.83 -3.86 -20.39
CA SER A 55 15.25 -2.48 -20.04
C SER A 55 15.06 -2.08 -18.55
N THR A 56 16.11 -2.14 -17.72
CA THR A 56 17.27 -1.24 -17.52
C THR A 56 16.97 0.10 -16.83
N ALA A 57 17.42 0.15 -15.56
CA ALA A 57 18.31 1.14 -14.95
C ALA A 57 17.82 2.56 -14.56
N SER A 58 18.22 2.88 -13.31
CA SER A 58 18.79 4.14 -12.77
C SER A 58 17.89 5.33 -12.43
N ASP A 59 17.92 5.62 -11.12
CA ASP A 59 18.17 6.92 -10.48
C ASP A 59 17.38 8.15 -10.92
N ILE A 60 16.50 8.65 -10.04
CA ILE A 60 16.27 10.10 -9.91
C ILE A 60 16.14 10.47 -8.42
N GLU A 61 17.01 11.40 -8.03
CA GLU A 61 17.19 12.02 -6.73
C GLU A 61 16.01 12.87 -6.24
N ASP A 62 16.05 13.08 -4.93
CA ASP A 62 15.50 14.18 -4.14
C ASP A 62 15.31 15.52 -4.87
N ALA A 63 14.10 16.08 -4.75
CA ALA A 63 13.90 17.52 -4.86
C ALA A 63 12.71 17.95 -3.98
N LEU A 64 13.04 18.45 -2.80
CA LEU A 64 12.16 19.15 -1.86
C LEU A 64 11.75 20.53 -2.44
N PRO A 65 10.49 20.97 -2.33
CA PRO A 65 10.14 22.36 -2.63
C PRO A 65 10.33 23.29 -1.41
N PRO A 66 10.68 24.58 -1.62
CA PRO A 66 11.05 25.51 -0.56
C PRO A 66 9.84 26.17 0.11
N GLN A 67 10.00 26.43 1.41
CA GLN A 67 9.12 27.28 2.21
C GLN A 67 9.37 28.77 1.93
N LYS A 68 8.32 29.58 2.07
CA LYS A 68 8.48 30.97 2.50
C LYS A 68 7.27 31.45 3.30
N GLU A 69 7.57 31.79 4.55
CA GLU A 69 6.73 32.48 5.52
C GLU A 69 6.32 33.88 5.05
N SER A 70 5.14 34.34 5.50
CA SER A 70 5.07 35.62 6.23
C SER A 70 3.73 35.74 6.97
N GLU A 71 3.81 35.89 8.29
CA GLU A 71 2.77 36.38 9.18
C GLU A 71 2.34 37.82 8.81
N SER A 72 1.08 38.17 9.09
CA SER A 72 0.76 39.28 10.02
C SER A 72 -0.75 39.46 10.15
N ALA A 73 -1.16 39.76 11.38
CA ALA A 73 -2.50 39.79 11.91
C ALA A 73 -3.28 41.10 11.64
N SER A 74 -4.60 41.03 11.81
CA SER A 74 -5.33 41.73 12.90
C SER A 74 -6.58 42.52 12.51
N SER A 75 -7.63 42.23 13.29
CA SER A 75 -8.67 43.12 13.85
C SER A 75 -9.87 43.58 13.02
N ALA A 76 -11.03 43.30 13.63
CA ALA A 76 -12.37 43.80 13.36
C ALA A 76 -12.58 45.27 13.78
N ALA A 77 -13.58 45.93 13.18
CA ALA A 77 -14.74 46.59 13.84
C ALA A 77 -15.44 47.63 12.93
N VAL A 78 -16.77 47.64 12.98
CA VAL A 78 -17.80 48.60 12.47
C VAL A 78 -18.00 49.68 13.59
N PRO A 79 -18.44 50.97 13.42
CA PRO A 79 -19.69 51.42 12.76
C PRO A 79 -19.84 52.87 12.18
N GLU A 80 -21.02 53.09 11.54
CA GLU A 80 -21.95 54.25 11.48
C GLU A 80 -21.73 55.61 10.73
N ASN A 81 -22.79 55.95 9.94
CA ASN A 81 -23.51 57.23 9.62
C ASN A 81 -22.86 58.47 8.95
N HIS A 82 -23.45 58.95 7.83
CA HIS A 82 -24.30 60.17 7.75
C HIS A 82 -24.83 60.50 6.32
N ASP A 83 -26.05 61.04 6.29
CA ASP A 83 -26.80 61.89 5.33
C ASP A 83 -26.21 62.29 3.95
N THR A 84 -27.05 62.35 2.90
CA THR A 84 -27.87 63.53 2.49
C THR A 84 -28.56 63.27 1.13
N ALA A 85 -29.83 63.69 0.98
CA ALA A 85 -30.58 63.75 -0.29
C ALA A 85 -30.16 64.95 -1.17
N PRO A 86 -30.56 65.00 -2.46
CA PRO A 86 -31.72 65.83 -2.76
C PRO A 86 -32.66 65.32 -3.89
N THR A 87 -33.89 65.82 -3.80
CA THR A 87 -35.02 65.77 -4.74
C THR A 87 -34.89 66.74 -5.91
N LEU A 88 -35.43 66.41 -7.09
CA LEU A 88 -35.86 67.38 -8.11
C LEU A 88 -37.18 66.97 -8.77
N ASP A 89 -38.19 67.80 -8.55
CA ASP A 89 -39.46 67.90 -9.27
C ASP A 89 -39.38 69.12 -10.19
N ILE A 90 -39.74 68.98 -11.47
CA ILE A 90 -40.17 70.12 -12.31
C ILE A 90 -41.29 69.64 -13.25
N SER A 91 -42.51 69.99 -12.89
CA SER A 91 -43.66 70.12 -13.81
C SER A 91 -43.67 71.52 -14.43
N GLY A 92 -43.93 71.62 -15.74
CA GLY A 92 -44.05 72.88 -16.47
C GLY A 92 -45.00 72.79 -17.67
N LEU A 93 -46.10 73.54 -17.59
CA LEU A 93 -47.23 73.65 -18.51
C LEU A 93 -46.88 74.07 -19.96
N LYS A 94 -47.69 73.63 -20.95
CA LYS A 94 -48.47 74.56 -21.80
C LYS A 94 -49.57 73.88 -22.62
N ALA A 95 -50.60 74.70 -22.89
CA ALA A 95 -51.95 74.36 -23.31
C ALA A 95 -52.15 74.11 -24.82
N THR A 96 -53.28 73.44 -25.09
CA THR A 96 -53.98 73.17 -26.36
C THR A 96 -54.26 74.40 -27.23
N PRO A 97 -54.55 74.22 -28.53
CA PRO A 97 -55.96 74.18 -28.93
C PRO A 97 -56.32 73.07 -29.93
N ASN A 98 -57.62 72.82 -29.89
CA ASN A 98 -58.45 71.83 -30.54
C ASN A 98 -58.59 72.13 -32.05
N GLU A 99 -58.17 71.21 -32.93
CA GLU A 99 -58.63 71.15 -34.32
C GLU A 99 -58.85 69.69 -34.73
N THR A 100 -60.01 69.45 -35.33
CA THR A 100 -60.59 68.20 -35.83
C THR A 100 -59.62 67.33 -36.66
N PRO A 101 -59.66 65.98 -36.54
CA PRO A 101 -58.81 65.12 -37.34
C PRO A 101 -59.34 65.04 -38.77
N VAL A 102 -58.63 65.67 -39.71
CA VAL A 102 -58.74 65.34 -41.14
C VAL A 102 -58.07 63.98 -41.34
N ASP A 103 -58.88 62.94 -41.35
CA ASP A 103 -58.44 61.56 -41.51
C ASP A 103 -57.92 61.32 -42.94
N ASN A 104 -56.58 61.35 -43.09
CA ASN A 104 -55.88 60.97 -44.32
C ASN A 104 -55.30 59.56 -44.19
N HIS A 105 -56.07 58.61 -43.64
CA HIS A 105 -55.75 57.21 -43.75
C HIS A 105 -55.94 56.74 -45.20
N LYS A 106 -54.82 56.40 -45.87
CA LYS A 106 -54.83 55.70 -47.16
C LYS A 106 -55.78 54.49 -47.08
N LYS A 107 -56.93 54.61 -47.75
CA LYS A 107 -57.96 53.56 -47.84
C LYS A 107 -57.34 52.29 -48.43
N LYS A 108 -57.50 51.16 -47.74
CA LYS A 108 -56.97 49.86 -48.16
C LYS A 108 -58.10 49.01 -48.72
N PHE A 109 -57.83 48.34 -49.83
CA PHE A 109 -58.79 47.49 -50.51
C PHE A 109 -58.37 46.03 -50.40
N CYS A 110 -59.38 45.15 -50.33
CA CYS A 110 -59.21 43.71 -50.28
C CYS A 110 -58.62 43.21 -51.59
N LYS A 111 -57.50 42.48 -51.51
CA LYS A 111 -56.85 41.90 -52.69
C LYS A 111 -57.69 40.85 -53.42
N PHE A 112 -58.70 40.28 -52.77
CA PHE A 112 -59.51 39.19 -53.32
C PHE A 112 -60.82 39.66 -53.94
N CYS A 113 -61.48 40.67 -53.36
CA CYS A 113 -62.80 41.13 -53.83
C CYS A 113 -62.88 42.64 -54.09
N GLY A 114 -61.79 43.39 -53.92
CA GLY A 114 -61.75 44.83 -54.12
C GLY A 114 -62.48 45.68 -53.06
N GLY A 115 -63.24 45.07 -52.14
CA GLY A 115 -63.98 45.79 -51.10
C GLY A 115 -63.08 46.53 -50.10
N LEU A 116 -63.59 47.61 -49.50
CA LEU A 116 -62.88 48.39 -48.47
C LEU A 116 -62.60 47.52 -47.24
N ILE A 117 -61.38 47.62 -46.71
CA ILE A 117 -60.99 47.00 -45.44
C ILE A 117 -61.20 48.04 -44.34
N ASP A 118 -62.05 47.69 -43.39
CA ASP A 118 -62.29 48.49 -42.18
C ASP A 118 -60.99 48.60 -41.36
N THR A 119 -60.63 49.82 -40.98
CA THR A 119 -59.35 50.11 -40.33
C THR A 119 -59.31 49.58 -38.90
N ASP A 120 -60.44 49.47 -38.21
CA ASP A 120 -60.50 49.10 -36.79
C ASP A 120 -60.67 47.60 -36.62
N THR A 121 -61.59 47.00 -37.37
CA THR A 121 -61.87 45.55 -37.31
C THR A 121 -60.94 44.71 -38.18
N LYS A 122 -60.20 45.35 -39.10
CA LYS A 122 -59.35 44.72 -40.13
C LYS A 122 -60.09 43.70 -41.00
N LYS A 123 -61.42 43.75 -41.06
CA LYS A 123 -62.25 42.88 -41.90
C LYS A 123 -62.65 43.59 -43.18
N CYS A 124 -62.73 42.85 -44.28
CA CYS A 124 -63.29 43.38 -45.52
C CYS A 124 -64.81 43.43 -45.41
N SER A 125 -65.40 44.61 -45.67
CA SER A 125 -66.84 44.82 -45.58
C SER A 125 -67.65 44.03 -46.62
N SER A 126 -67.02 43.62 -47.73
CA SER A 126 -67.71 42.90 -48.82
C SER A 126 -67.59 41.37 -48.75
N CYS A 127 -66.49 40.82 -48.23
CA CYS A 127 -66.29 39.36 -48.19
C CYS A 127 -66.03 38.77 -46.80
N GLY A 128 -66.04 39.62 -45.76
CA GLY A 128 -65.88 39.19 -44.36
C GLY A 128 -64.48 38.70 -43.96
N LYS A 129 -63.52 38.59 -44.90
CA LYS A 129 -62.16 38.12 -44.59
C LYS A 129 -61.43 39.10 -43.67
N GLN A 130 -60.77 38.59 -42.64
CA GLN A 130 -59.97 39.36 -41.68
C GLN A 130 -58.49 39.37 -42.06
N PHE A 131 -57.87 40.56 -42.04
CA PHE A 131 -56.49 40.79 -42.46
C PHE A 131 -55.63 41.21 -41.27
N PHE A 132 -54.89 40.27 -40.69
CA PHE A 132 -53.89 40.58 -39.67
C PHE A 132 -52.58 40.97 -40.36
N ARG A 133 -52.07 42.17 -40.06
CA ARG A 133 -50.73 42.60 -40.45
C ARG A 133 -49.90 42.82 -39.20
N PHE A 134 -49.08 41.83 -38.87
CA PHE A 134 -48.06 42.01 -37.83
C PHE A 134 -46.99 42.98 -38.36
N PRO A 135 -46.65 44.05 -37.61
CA PRO A 135 -45.53 44.92 -37.96
C PRO A 135 -44.26 44.08 -38.04
N LYS A 136 -43.43 44.29 -39.07
CA LYS A 136 -42.14 43.58 -39.20
C LYS A 136 -41.27 43.69 -37.95
N ARG A 137 -41.39 44.79 -37.19
CA ARG A 137 -40.74 45.00 -35.89
C ARG A 137 -41.22 44.02 -34.82
N ILE A 138 -42.52 43.72 -34.74
CA ILE A 138 -43.08 42.77 -33.78
C ILE A 138 -42.61 41.35 -34.10
N VAL A 139 -42.58 40.98 -35.38
CA VAL A 139 -42.05 39.67 -35.81
C VAL A 139 -40.56 39.53 -35.44
N GLY A 140 -39.76 40.58 -35.64
CA GLY A 140 -38.35 40.61 -35.24
C GLY A 140 -38.14 40.46 -33.73
N ILE A 141 -38.95 41.14 -32.90
CA ILE A 141 -38.89 41.04 -31.44
C ILE A 141 -39.26 39.62 -30.97
N ILE A 142 -40.31 39.02 -31.53
CA ILE A 142 -40.72 37.65 -31.19
C ILE A 142 -39.60 36.66 -31.55
N ALA A 143 -38.99 36.80 -32.73
CA ALA A 143 -37.86 35.96 -33.12
C ALA A 143 -36.67 36.10 -32.17
N LEU A 144 -36.36 37.33 -31.73
CA LEU A 144 -35.26 37.60 -30.80
C LEU A 144 -35.52 37.01 -29.41
N LEU A 145 -36.77 37.08 -28.92
CA LEU A 145 -37.17 36.44 -27.67
C LEU A 145 -37.06 34.91 -27.74
N ILE A 146 -37.44 34.30 -28.86
CA ILE A 146 -37.29 32.85 -29.06
C ILE A 146 -35.81 32.45 -29.03
N VAL A 147 -34.94 33.20 -29.70
CA VAL A 147 -33.49 32.96 -29.68
C VAL A 147 -32.92 33.13 -28.27
N PHE A 148 -33.36 34.15 -27.54
CA PHE A 148 -32.91 34.37 -26.17
C PHE A 148 -33.29 33.20 -25.25
N VAL A 149 -34.54 32.72 -25.33
CA VAL A 149 -35.01 31.55 -24.57
C VAL A 149 -34.26 30.28 -24.96
N ALA A 150 -33.92 30.09 -26.24
CA ALA A 150 -33.14 28.95 -26.69
C ALA A 150 -31.70 28.98 -26.13
N LEU A 151 -31.05 30.15 -26.13
CA LEU A 151 -29.69 30.31 -25.60
C LEU A 151 -29.62 30.14 -24.08
N THR A 152 -30.61 30.64 -23.35
CA THR A 152 -30.69 30.43 -21.89
C THR A 152 -30.98 28.96 -21.57
N GLY A 153 -31.88 28.33 -22.32
CA GLY A 153 -32.16 26.89 -22.20
C GLY A 153 -30.92 26.02 -22.44
N LEU A 154 -30.12 26.34 -23.46
CA LEU A 154 -28.89 25.61 -23.77
C LEU A 154 -27.82 25.78 -22.68
N ASN A 155 -27.66 26.98 -22.12
CA ASN A 155 -26.75 27.23 -20.99
C ASN A 155 -27.18 26.46 -19.74
N ILE A 156 -28.46 26.46 -19.41
CA ILE A 156 -29.00 25.72 -18.26
C ILE A 156 -28.79 24.21 -18.46
N TYR A 157 -29.06 23.69 -19.65
CA TYR A 157 -28.84 22.28 -19.97
C TYR A 157 -27.36 21.90 -19.82
N GLN A 158 -26.45 22.71 -20.35
CA GLN A 158 -25.00 22.48 -20.26
C GLN A 158 -24.49 22.54 -18.81
N TYR A 159 -25.01 23.46 -18.00
CA TYR A 159 -24.70 23.52 -16.57
C TYR A 159 -25.14 22.24 -15.85
N VAL A 160 -26.39 21.80 -16.04
CA VAL A 160 -26.93 20.60 -15.38
C VAL A 160 -26.22 19.32 -15.85
N SER A 161 -25.85 19.19 -17.13
CA SER A 161 -25.11 18.01 -17.58
C SER A 161 -23.69 17.97 -17.03
N ASN A 162 -23.06 19.14 -16.88
CA ASN A 162 -21.72 19.24 -16.32
C ASN A 162 -21.72 18.95 -14.81
N ASP A 163 -22.74 19.39 -14.08
CA ASP A 163 -22.93 19.10 -12.65
C ASP A 163 -22.95 17.59 -12.35
N ALA A 164 -23.71 16.82 -13.15
CA ALA A 164 -23.75 15.36 -13.03
C ALA A 164 -22.38 14.71 -13.33
N THR A 165 -21.63 15.26 -14.29
CA THR A 165 -20.29 14.76 -14.64
C THR A 165 -19.27 15.07 -13.55
N ILE A 166 -19.35 16.26 -12.95
CA ILE A 166 -18.48 16.68 -11.84
C ILE A 166 -18.72 15.78 -10.62
N SER A 167 -19.99 15.53 -10.27
CA SER A 167 -20.31 14.65 -9.14
C SER A 167 -19.80 13.21 -9.35
N ASP A 168 -19.90 12.67 -10.57
CA ASP A 168 -19.35 11.35 -10.90
C ASP A 168 -17.82 11.33 -10.78
N LEU A 169 -17.14 12.36 -11.28
CA LEU A 169 -15.69 12.49 -11.17
C LEU A 169 -15.24 12.63 -9.70
N GLU A 170 -15.97 13.38 -8.87
CA GLU A 170 -15.71 13.50 -7.43
C GLU A 170 -15.81 12.14 -6.74
N GLN A 171 -16.86 11.35 -7.01
CA GLN A 171 -16.99 9.99 -6.46
C GLN A 171 -15.85 9.07 -6.91
N GLN A 172 -15.42 9.17 -8.17
CA GLN A 172 -14.29 8.40 -8.67
C GLN A 172 -12.98 8.81 -7.98
N ILE A 173 -12.76 10.10 -7.71
CA ILE A 173 -11.59 10.59 -6.96
C ILE A 173 -11.61 10.05 -5.53
N GLU A 174 -12.74 10.17 -4.82
CA GLU A 174 -12.87 9.62 -3.46
C GLU A 174 -12.61 8.11 -3.41
N ALA A 175 -13.14 7.37 -4.39
CA ALA A 175 -12.90 5.94 -4.50
C ALA A 175 -11.41 5.62 -4.76
N ARG A 176 -10.74 6.41 -5.62
CA ARG A 176 -9.30 6.26 -5.89
C ARG A 176 -8.46 6.63 -4.68
N ASP A 177 -8.81 7.67 -3.95
CA ASP A 177 -8.13 8.08 -2.70
C ASP A 177 -8.25 7.00 -1.62
N SER A 178 -9.43 6.39 -1.46
CA SER A 178 -9.60 5.25 -0.55
C SER A 178 -8.74 4.05 -0.93
N THR A 179 -8.58 3.81 -2.24
CA THR A 179 -7.74 2.73 -2.78
C THR A 179 -6.26 3.02 -2.52
N ILE A 180 -5.80 4.24 -2.78
CA ILE A 180 -4.42 4.67 -2.52
C ILE A 180 -4.08 4.55 -1.03
N SER A 181 -4.98 4.97 -0.14
CA SER A 181 -4.80 4.84 1.31
C SER A 181 -4.66 3.37 1.74
N THR A 182 -5.52 2.50 1.20
CA THR A 182 -5.49 1.06 1.47
C THR A 182 -4.22 0.41 0.94
N GLN A 183 -3.80 0.77 -0.29
CA GLN A 183 -2.56 0.30 -0.89
C GLN A 183 -1.35 0.79 -0.10
N GLY A 184 -1.33 2.05 0.35
CA GLY A 184 -0.27 2.60 1.20
C GLY A 184 -0.11 1.83 2.51
N SER A 185 -1.23 1.50 3.16
CA SER A 185 -1.24 0.68 4.38
C SER A 185 -0.73 -0.75 4.12
N THR A 186 -1.07 -1.31 2.96
CA THR A 186 -0.62 -2.63 2.53
C THR A 186 0.89 -2.64 2.25
N ILE A 187 1.40 -1.63 1.55
CA ILE A 187 2.83 -1.45 1.25
C ILE A 187 3.62 -1.31 2.56
N ALA A 188 3.14 -0.50 3.51
CA ALA A 188 3.78 -0.36 4.81
C ALA A 188 3.86 -1.70 5.57
N THR A 189 2.76 -2.45 5.56
CA THR A 189 2.71 -3.79 6.19
C THR A 189 3.66 -4.78 5.49
N GLN A 190 3.67 -4.79 4.17
CA GLN A 190 4.56 -5.66 3.39
C GLN A 190 6.04 -5.29 3.61
N LYS A 191 6.37 -4.00 3.66
CA LYS A 191 7.73 -3.52 3.95
C LYS A 191 8.19 -3.97 5.34
N SER A 192 7.32 -3.90 6.35
CA SER A 192 7.62 -4.41 7.69
C SER A 192 7.83 -5.93 7.69
N LYS A 193 7.04 -6.68 6.92
CA LYS A 193 7.22 -8.14 6.78
C LYS A 193 8.53 -8.49 6.07
N ILE A 194 8.89 -7.75 5.02
CA ILE A 194 10.16 -7.95 4.30
C ILE A 194 11.34 -7.71 5.24
N ALA A 195 11.36 -6.59 5.96
CA ALA A 195 12.40 -6.32 6.95
C ALA A 195 12.53 -7.46 7.99
N GLY A 196 11.40 -7.93 8.54
CA GLY A 196 11.42 -9.06 9.48
C GLY A 196 11.84 -10.41 8.86
N LEU A 197 11.73 -10.58 7.55
CA LEU A 197 12.26 -11.76 6.85
C LEU A 197 13.75 -11.61 6.54
N GLU A 198 14.22 -10.41 6.24
CA GLU A 198 15.64 -10.10 6.06
C GLU A 198 16.42 -10.37 7.34
N ASP A 199 15.92 -9.91 8.50
CA ASP A 199 16.52 -10.20 9.82
C ASP A 199 16.63 -11.73 10.07
N LYS A 200 15.59 -12.48 9.69
CA LYS A 200 15.58 -13.95 9.84
C LYS A 200 16.51 -14.66 8.86
N ALA A 201 16.74 -14.09 7.68
CA ALA A 201 17.68 -14.63 6.71
C ALA A 201 19.12 -14.44 7.17
N GLU A 202 19.45 -13.33 7.84
CA GLU A 202 20.78 -13.11 8.42
C GLU A 202 21.14 -14.19 9.45
N TYR A 203 20.17 -14.63 10.27
CA TYR A 203 20.36 -15.76 11.18
C TYR A 203 20.73 -17.06 10.45
N TYR A 204 20.18 -17.32 9.27
CA TYR A 204 20.53 -18.51 8.49
C TYR A 204 21.99 -18.46 8.02
N ASP A 205 22.45 -17.31 7.56
CA ASP A 205 23.84 -17.12 7.14
C ASP A 205 24.80 -17.24 8.34
N GLU A 206 24.43 -16.73 9.52
CA GLU A 206 25.19 -16.90 10.76
C GLU A 206 25.28 -18.38 11.16
N ILE A 207 24.18 -19.13 11.07
CA ILE A 207 24.16 -20.58 11.32
C ILE A 207 25.13 -21.28 10.36
N CYS A 208 25.01 -21.03 9.06
CA CYS A 208 25.87 -21.65 8.06
C CYS A 208 27.36 -21.32 8.32
N SER A 209 27.66 -20.06 8.60
CA SER A 209 29.01 -19.58 8.92
C SER A 209 29.57 -20.27 10.17
N PHE A 210 28.78 -20.37 11.24
CA PHE A 210 29.17 -21.07 12.46
C PHE A 210 29.45 -22.56 12.22
N LEU A 211 28.54 -23.24 11.54
CA LEU A 211 28.66 -24.67 11.23
C LEU A 211 29.88 -24.98 10.35
N SER A 212 30.29 -24.04 9.49
CA SER A 212 31.46 -24.19 8.62
C SER A 212 32.81 -24.04 9.34
N ARG A 213 32.86 -23.36 10.49
CA ARG A 213 34.11 -22.91 11.14
C ARG A 213 34.70 -23.90 12.15
N GLY A 214 34.05 -25.05 12.37
CA GLY A 214 34.54 -26.15 13.21
C GLY A 214 34.65 -25.83 14.72
N ASN A 215 35.11 -26.82 15.50
CA ASN A 215 35.32 -26.71 16.95
C ASN A 215 34.04 -26.37 17.75
N ILE A 216 32.95 -27.05 17.37
CA ILE A 216 31.60 -26.85 17.90
C ILE A 216 31.39 -27.87 19.03
N GLY A 217 31.19 -27.38 20.24
CA GLY A 217 30.95 -28.15 21.46
C GLY A 217 32.10 -29.06 21.91
N TYR A 218 33.20 -29.15 21.16
CA TYR A 218 34.27 -30.08 21.45
C TYR A 218 35.63 -29.51 21.06
N ALA A 219 36.50 -29.32 22.05
CA ALA A 219 37.92 -29.00 21.84
C ALA A 219 38.83 -30.21 22.10
N ALA A 220 38.51 -30.99 23.14
CA ALA A 220 39.25 -32.18 23.56
C ALA A 220 38.36 -33.06 24.46
N ASP A 221 38.78 -34.30 24.73
CA ASP A 221 38.02 -35.22 25.59
C ASP A 221 37.77 -34.69 27.00
N ASN A 222 38.70 -33.88 27.50
CA ASN A 222 38.65 -33.25 28.79
C ASN A 222 38.13 -31.80 28.75
N PHE A 223 37.77 -31.26 27.58
CA PHE A 223 37.23 -29.91 27.41
C PHE A 223 36.18 -29.86 26.28
N LYS A 224 34.90 -30.02 26.66
CA LYS A 224 33.75 -30.15 25.74
C LYS A 224 32.42 -29.86 26.43
N SER A 225 31.38 -29.59 25.66
CA SER A 225 29.99 -29.52 26.14
C SER A 225 29.19 -30.77 25.74
N SER A 226 28.11 -31.05 26.48
CA SER A 226 27.12 -32.07 26.10
C SER A 226 26.29 -31.67 24.88
N ASP A 227 26.08 -30.38 24.70
CA ASP A 227 25.26 -29.80 23.64
C ASP A 227 26.09 -28.77 22.87
N SER A 228 25.93 -28.77 21.55
CA SER A 228 26.67 -27.93 20.60
C SER A 228 25.83 -26.81 20.01
N ILE A 229 24.57 -27.13 19.72
CA ILE A 229 23.55 -26.23 19.21
C ILE A 229 22.34 -26.42 20.11
N ILE A 230 21.85 -25.35 20.69
CA ILE A 230 20.80 -25.40 21.71
C ILE A 230 19.66 -24.49 21.27
N LEU A 231 18.50 -25.10 21.04
CA LEU A 231 17.25 -24.39 20.77
C LEU A 231 16.52 -24.17 22.10
N VAL A 232 16.08 -22.93 22.33
CA VAL A 232 15.31 -22.53 23.51
C VAL A 232 14.22 -21.54 23.12
N ARG A 233 13.15 -21.49 23.90
CA ARG A 233 12.18 -20.40 23.81
C ARG A 233 12.59 -19.21 24.65
N LYS A 234 12.15 -18.03 24.24
CA LYS A 234 12.25 -16.81 25.03
C LYS A 234 11.52 -16.99 26.36
N GLY A 235 12.21 -16.70 27.45
CA GLY A 235 11.68 -16.92 28.81
C GLY A 235 11.64 -18.39 29.25
N GLU A 236 12.16 -19.33 28.46
CA GLU A 236 12.38 -20.70 28.94
C GLU A 236 13.32 -20.69 30.15
N THR A 237 12.94 -21.42 31.19
CA THR A 237 13.71 -21.52 32.43
C THR A 237 14.20 -22.95 32.64
N ASN A 238 15.30 -23.09 33.39
CA ASN A 238 15.89 -24.39 33.74
C ASN A 238 16.42 -25.22 32.56
N ARG A 239 16.55 -24.64 31.35
CA ARG A 239 17.33 -25.28 30.30
C ARG A 239 18.80 -25.31 30.71
N LYS A 240 19.36 -26.51 30.72
CA LYS A 240 20.71 -26.78 31.19
C LYS A 240 21.47 -27.66 30.22
N PHE A 241 22.80 -27.53 30.22
CA PHE A 241 23.72 -28.45 29.54
C PHE A 241 24.93 -28.70 30.43
N THR A 242 25.74 -29.71 30.11
CA THR A 242 26.92 -30.06 30.89
C THR A 242 28.18 -29.56 30.20
N LEU A 243 29.02 -28.84 30.94
CA LEU A 243 30.39 -28.53 30.57
C LEU A 243 31.32 -29.56 31.20
N THR A 244 32.12 -30.24 30.39
CA THR A 244 33.26 -31.07 30.85
C THR A 244 34.53 -30.25 30.73
N ALA A 245 35.25 -30.14 31.84
CA ALA A 245 36.52 -29.43 31.95
C ALA A 245 37.33 -30.08 33.08
N TYR A 246 38.40 -30.81 32.73
CA TYR A 246 39.22 -31.54 33.69
C TYR A 246 40.71 -31.52 33.34
N TRP A 247 41.54 -31.12 34.30
CA TRP A 247 42.99 -31.21 34.23
C TRP A 247 43.53 -31.69 35.58
N SER A 248 44.61 -32.49 35.57
CA SER A 248 45.17 -33.09 36.79
C SER A 248 45.62 -32.05 37.82
N ASN A 249 46.03 -30.87 37.37
CA ASN A 249 46.52 -29.77 38.21
C ASN A 249 45.45 -28.66 38.41
N GLY A 250 44.21 -28.88 37.98
CA GLY A 250 43.17 -27.85 37.93
C GLY A 250 43.34 -26.89 36.73
N GLY A 251 42.34 -26.03 36.55
CA GLY A 251 42.27 -25.04 35.48
C GLY A 251 40.99 -24.22 35.59
N THR A 252 40.96 -23.08 34.91
CA THR A 252 39.84 -22.13 34.86
C THR A 252 39.23 -22.12 33.47
N VAL A 253 37.91 -22.00 33.39
CA VAL A 253 37.17 -21.81 32.14
C VAL A 253 36.54 -20.42 32.13
N SER A 254 36.70 -19.71 31.02
CA SER A 254 36.06 -18.42 30.75
C SER A 254 35.11 -18.51 29.55
N THR A 255 34.13 -17.61 29.53
CA THR A 255 33.16 -17.48 28.44
C THR A 255 33.26 -16.10 27.80
N SER A 256 33.07 -16.06 26.49
CA SER A 256 32.89 -14.83 25.71
C SER A 256 31.73 -15.02 24.74
N TYR A 257 31.11 -13.92 24.35
CA TYR A 257 29.87 -13.91 23.59
C TYR A 257 30.08 -13.19 22.26
N SER A 258 29.36 -13.60 21.21
CA SER A 258 29.20 -12.75 20.03
C SER A 258 28.48 -11.44 20.40
N SER A 259 28.58 -10.44 19.52
CA SER A 259 28.25 -9.03 19.76
C SER A 259 26.99 -8.78 20.61
N PHE A 260 25.84 -9.30 20.19
CA PHE A 260 24.57 -9.08 20.89
C PHE A 260 24.18 -10.30 21.73
N LEU A 261 23.95 -10.07 23.02
CA LEU A 261 23.66 -11.12 24.00
C LEU A 261 22.17 -11.50 23.98
N VAL A 262 21.79 -12.47 23.12
CA VAL A 262 20.42 -13.02 23.10
C VAL A 262 20.15 -14.05 24.20
N ALA A 263 21.19 -14.76 24.65
CA ALA A 263 21.13 -15.72 25.73
C ALA A 263 22.44 -15.73 26.52
N GLY A 264 22.35 -15.67 27.85
CA GLY A 264 23.50 -15.83 28.74
C GLY A 264 23.65 -17.28 29.21
N VAL A 265 24.86 -17.67 29.61
CA VAL A 265 25.09 -18.91 30.33
C VAL A 265 25.74 -18.63 31.68
N SER A 266 25.36 -19.39 32.70
CA SER A 266 25.96 -19.32 34.03
C SER A 266 26.40 -20.70 34.48
N PHE A 267 27.54 -20.75 35.16
CA PHE A 267 27.99 -21.96 35.86
C PHE A 267 27.09 -22.21 37.06
N ASP A 268 26.59 -23.44 37.23
CA ASP A 268 25.83 -23.81 38.43
C ASP A 268 26.77 -23.97 39.65
N ASN A 269 28.05 -24.25 39.41
CA ASN A 269 29.09 -24.31 40.42
C ASN A 269 30.38 -23.67 39.89
N ASP A 270 31.04 -22.86 40.73
CA ASP A 270 32.31 -22.20 40.40
C ASP A 270 33.53 -23.12 40.59
N ASN A 271 33.35 -24.31 41.18
CA ASN A 271 34.39 -25.30 41.35
C ASN A 271 33.81 -26.70 41.13
N TRP A 272 34.51 -27.52 40.34
CA TRP A 272 34.10 -28.88 40.00
C TRP A 272 35.33 -29.75 39.70
N SER A 273 35.17 -31.07 39.79
CA SER A 273 36.26 -32.02 39.55
C SER A 273 36.39 -32.46 38.09
N ARG A 274 35.28 -32.66 37.37
CA ARG A 274 35.29 -33.13 35.98
C ARG A 274 34.36 -32.37 35.06
N SER A 275 33.18 -32.05 35.58
CA SER A 275 32.13 -31.38 34.84
C SER A 275 31.26 -30.57 35.77
N THR A 276 30.62 -29.55 35.22
CA THR A 276 29.61 -28.74 35.90
C THR A 276 28.42 -28.57 34.97
N THR A 277 27.26 -28.35 35.56
CA THR A 277 26.07 -27.99 34.80
C THR A 277 26.08 -26.50 34.55
N MET A 278 25.59 -26.10 33.38
CA MET A 278 25.43 -24.71 32.99
C MET A 278 23.97 -24.43 32.73
N THR A 279 23.47 -23.33 33.28
CA THR A 279 22.10 -22.85 33.06
C THR A 279 22.07 -21.81 31.95
N ILE A 280 21.10 -21.95 31.05
CA ILE A 280 20.86 -21.01 29.94
C ILE A 280 19.80 -20.00 30.38
N ASN A 281 20.03 -18.72 30.08
CA ASN A 281 19.11 -17.62 30.35
C ASN A 281 18.76 -16.90 29.03
N PRO A 282 17.70 -17.33 28.32
CA PRO A 282 17.25 -16.72 27.07
C PRO A 282 16.58 -15.36 27.34
N ARG A 283 17.03 -14.29 26.65
CA ARG A 283 16.58 -12.90 26.89
C ARG A 283 15.81 -12.32 25.72
N ALA A 284 16.28 -12.53 24.51
CA ALA A 284 15.72 -12.00 23.28
C ALA A 284 15.78 -13.05 22.18
N GLU A 285 14.96 -12.91 21.15
CA GLU A 285 15.05 -13.77 19.97
C GLU A 285 16.36 -13.55 19.21
N GLY A 286 16.81 -14.58 18.52
CA GLY A 286 17.97 -14.54 17.64
C GLY A 286 19.01 -15.59 17.98
N ILE A 287 20.25 -15.34 17.58
CA ILE A 287 21.35 -16.29 17.68
C ILE A 287 22.50 -15.69 18.47
N ASN A 288 23.08 -16.48 19.36
CA ASN A 288 24.29 -16.10 20.07
C ASN A 288 25.28 -17.26 20.08
N VAL A 289 26.53 -16.92 19.75
CA VAL A 289 27.65 -17.87 19.77
C VAL A 289 28.47 -17.61 21.02
N ILE A 290 28.64 -18.66 21.82
CA ILE A 290 29.39 -18.60 23.07
C ILE A 290 30.69 -19.36 22.88
N THR A 291 31.81 -18.69 23.13
CA THR A 291 33.14 -19.29 23.08
C THR A 291 33.63 -19.57 24.49
N PHE A 292 33.93 -20.84 24.75
CA PHE A 292 34.57 -21.31 25.97
C PHE A 292 36.08 -21.36 25.76
N THR A 293 36.85 -20.87 26.73
CA THR A 293 38.31 -20.89 26.71
C THR A 293 38.83 -21.42 28.03
N ASN A 294 39.88 -22.24 28.01
CA ASN A 294 40.56 -22.67 29.24
C ASN A 294 41.95 -22.03 29.36
N ASP A 295 42.43 -21.86 30.59
CA ASP A 295 43.74 -21.26 30.89
C ASP A 295 44.91 -22.26 30.86
N VAL A 296 44.65 -23.57 30.83
CA VAL A 296 45.68 -24.63 30.91
C VAL A 296 46.41 -24.80 29.59
N ASP A 297 45.68 -24.90 28.47
CA ASP A 297 46.24 -25.09 27.13
C ASP A 297 45.70 -24.10 26.09
N SER A 298 44.92 -23.10 26.51
CA SER A 298 44.31 -22.08 25.65
C SER A 298 43.39 -22.64 24.55
N LYS A 299 43.00 -23.93 24.63
CA LYS A 299 41.98 -24.46 23.72
C LYS A 299 40.65 -23.76 23.94
N THR A 300 39.94 -23.62 22.84
CA THR A 300 38.60 -23.07 22.81
C THR A 300 37.64 -24.06 22.18
N PHE A 301 36.35 -23.97 22.48
CA PHE A 301 35.28 -24.50 21.63
C PHE A 301 34.10 -23.53 21.68
N LYS A 302 33.17 -23.68 20.74
CA LYS A 302 32.01 -22.80 20.64
C LYS A 302 30.71 -23.57 20.72
N ILE A 303 29.68 -22.95 21.28
CA ILE A 303 28.31 -23.44 21.16
C ILE A 303 27.44 -22.35 20.55
N MET A 304 26.34 -22.74 19.94
CA MET A 304 25.31 -21.83 19.45
C MET A 304 24.05 -22.00 20.28
N ILE A 305 23.46 -20.88 20.69
CA ILE A 305 22.13 -20.83 21.28
C ILE A 305 21.22 -20.09 20.32
N ILE A 306 20.13 -20.74 19.94
CA ILE A 306 19.07 -20.20 19.09
C ILE A 306 17.86 -19.97 19.98
N VAL A 307 17.42 -18.72 20.08
CA VAL A 307 16.26 -18.32 20.87
C VAL A 307 15.10 -17.98 19.92
N THR A 308 13.97 -18.65 20.09
CA THR A 308 12.72 -18.37 19.36
C THR A 308 11.65 -17.82 20.31
N GLU A 309 10.60 -17.18 19.80
CA GLU A 309 9.33 -17.01 20.56
C GLU A 309 8.79 -18.35 21.10
#